data_AF-V4NBZ0-F1
#
_entry.id   AF-V4NBZ0-F1
#
_cell.length_a   1.000
_cell.length_b   1.000
_cell.length_c   1.000
_cell.angle_alpha   90.00
_cell.angle_beta   90.00
_cell.angle_gamma   90.00
#
_symmetry.space_group_name_H-M   'P 1'
#
loop_
_entity.id
_entity.type
_entity.pdbx_description
1 polymer ?
#
loop_
_entity_poly.entity_id
_entity_poly.type
_entity_poly.pdbx_seq_one_letter_code
_entity_poly.pdbx_strand_id
1 'polypeptide(L)'
;MAIGTPTVDGFELDERFLWSDGEQQTRTWTFKRSTAGHYTGTAGDVDGMATLETEGNAMRLRYRLKLPYKGSTLTVRFDDWSHLVADGVAINRADVSKFGLHLGRVTLTFIKPGQPAPKAEALKGAFK
;
A
#
# COMPACT_ATOMS: atom_id res chain seq x y z
N MET A 1 -3.36 -3.07 10.57
CA MET A 1 -4.64 -2.34 10.40
C MET A 1 -4.37 -1.08 9.60
N ALA A 2 -5.27 -0.69 8.69
CA ALA A 2 -5.15 0.55 7.94
C ALA A 2 -6.47 1.34 8.02
N ILE A 3 -6.41 2.63 8.31
CA ILE A 3 -7.58 3.53 8.42
C ILE A 3 -7.36 4.74 7.52
N GLY A 4 -8.29 4.94 6.57
CA GLY A 4 -8.29 6.10 5.69
C GLY A 4 -9.23 7.20 6.19
N THR A 5 -8.76 8.43 6.25
CA THR A 5 -9.55 9.62 6.62
C THR A 5 -9.54 10.61 5.45
N PRO A 6 -10.71 10.97 4.88
CA PRO A 6 -10.78 12.00 3.85
C PRO A 6 -10.31 13.36 4.38
N THR A 7 -9.63 14.12 3.53
CA THR A 7 -9.28 15.52 3.80
C THR A 7 -9.84 16.42 2.70
N VAL A 8 -9.71 17.75 2.84
CA VAL A 8 -10.18 18.72 1.85
C VAL A 8 -9.54 18.47 0.48
N ASP A 9 -8.24 18.17 0.45
CA ASP A 9 -7.46 18.05 -0.79
C ASP A 9 -7.08 16.59 -1.13
N GLY A 10 -7.56 15.59 -0.39
CA GLY A 10 -7.16 14.21 -0.58
C GLY A 10 -7.57 13.30 0.58
N PHE A 11 -6.61 12.59 1.16
CA PHE A 11 -6.84 11.71 2.30
C PHE A 11 -5.56 11.44 3.10
N GLU A 12 -5.73 11.04 4.35
CA GLU A 12 -4.69 10.48 5.20
C GLU A 12 -4.91 8.98 5.37
N LEU A 13 -3.82 8.22 5.50
CA LEU A 13 -3.85 6.78 5.75
C LEU A 13 -2.97 6.44 6.95
N ASP A 14 -3.59 6.02 8.05
CA ASP A 14 -2.92 5.50 9.24
C ASP A 14 -2.77 3.98 9.12
N GLU A 15 -1.53 3.53 8.93
CA GLU A 15 -1.18 2.12 8.85
C GLU A 15 -0.45 1.68 10.12
N ARG A 16 -0.82 0.50 10.61
CA ARG A 16 -0.21 -0.16 11.77
C ARG A 16 0.15 -1.59 11.39
N PHE A 17 1.44 -1.89 11.49
CA PHE A 17 2.04 -3.18 11.17
C PHE A 17 2.40 -3.90 12.46
N LEU A 18 2.13 -5.21 12.49
CA LEU A 18 2.65 -6.14 13.48
C LEU A 18 3.45 -7.17 12.70
N TRP A 19 4.76 -7.18 12.90
CA TRP A 19 5.69 -8.07 12.23
C TRP A 19 5.71 -9.44 12.92
N SER A 20 6.23 -10.46 12.24
CA SER A 20 6.26 -11.85 12.74
C SER A 20 7.13 -12.04 13.99
N ASP A 21 8.07 -11.13 14.22
CA ASP A 21 8.92 -11.06 15.41
C ASP A 21 8.29 -10.24 16.56
N GLY A 22 7.08 -9.71 16.36
CA GLY A 22 6.36 -8.89 17.33
C GLY A 22 6.69 -7.39 17.24
N GLU A 23 7.56 -6.96 16.32
CA GLU A 23 7.81 -5.53 16.10
C GLU A 23 6.51 -4.83 15.66
N GLN A 24 6.26 -3.66 16.25
CA GLN A 24 5.15 -2.81 15.88
C GLN A 24 5.67 -1.57 15.16
N GLN A 25 5.11 -1.30 13.99
CA GLN A 25 5.46 -0.13 13.21
C GLN A 25 4.18 0.61 12.82
N THR A 26 4.26 1.94 12.75
CA THR A 26 3.21 2.76 12.18
C THR A 26 3.72 3.53 10.98
N ARG A 27 2.85 3.77 10.01
CA ARG A 27 3.11 4.67 8.88
C ARG A 27 1.87 5.52 8.64
N THR A 28 2.06 6.84 8.70
CA THR A 28 1.00 7.79 8.38
C THR A 28 1.32 8.44 7.06
N TRP A 29 0.44 8.23 6.08
CA TRP A 29 0.52 8.88 4.79
C TRP A 29 -0.38 10.10 4.74
N THR A 30 0.08 11.13 4.04
CA THR A 30 -0.75 12.25 3.59
C THR A 30 -0.73 12.28 2.07
N PHE A 31 -1.87 12.03 1.43
CA PHE A 31 -2.03 12.09 -0.02
C PHE A 31 -2.82 13.34 -0.42
N LYS A 32 -2.30 14.05 -1.41
CA LYS A 32 -2.97 15.17 -2.09
C LYS A 32 -3.37 14.74 -3.49
N ARG A 33 -4.62 14.99 -3.86
CA ARG A 33 -5.16 14.74 -5.19
C ARG A 33 -4.57 15.75 -6.17
N SER A 34 -3.88 15.27 -7.20
CA SER A 34 -3.39 16.11 -8.29
C SER A 34 -4.41 16.22 -9.42
N THR A 35 -5.09 15.12 -9.74
CA THR A 35 -6.22 15.06 -10.67
C THR A 35 -7.09 13.84 -10.35
N ALA A 36 -8.16 13.62 -11.11
CA ALA A 36 -9.02 12.44 -10.97
C ALA A 36 -8.18 11.16 -11.06
N GLY A 37 -8.20 10.35 -10.00
CA GLY A 37 -7.43 9.10 -9.92
C GLY A 37 -5.93 9.22 -9.69
N HIS A 38 -5.36 10.43 -9.59
CA HIS A 38 -3.93 10.63 -9.35
C HIS A 38 -3.69 11.42 -8.07
N TYR A 39 -2.75 10.94 -7.25
CA TYR A 39 -2.37 11.58 -6.00
C TYR A 39 -0.85 11.57 -5.82
N THR A 40 -0.36 12.54 -5.07
CA THR A 40 1.01 12.59 -4.58
C THR A 40 1.01 12.47 -3.06
N GLY A 41 1.85 11.59 -2.52
CA GLY A 41 1.87 11.26 -1.10
C GLY A 41 3.20 11.51 -0.42
N THR A 42 3.17 11.72 0.89
CA THR A 42 4.35 11.74 1.76
C THR A 42 4.08 10.90 3.00
N ALA A 43 5.13 10.30 3.56
CA ALA A 43 5.14 9.67 4.88
C ALA A 43 6.52 9.86 5.52
N GLY A 44 6.64 9.66 6.83
CA GLY A 44 7.85 10.00 7.59
C GLY A 44 9.13 9.27 7.16
N ASP A 45 9.00 8.07 6.61
CA ASP A 45 10.11 7.20 6.17
C ASP A 45 10.26 7.16 4.63
N VAL A 46 9.46 7.95 3.91
CA VAL A 46 9.49 8.02 2.45
C VAL A 46 10.55 9.02 1.97
N ASP A 47 11.37 8.60 1.01
CA ASP A 47 12.37 9.43 0.38
C ASP A 47 11.79 10.19 -0.83
N GLY A 48 11.31 11.39 -0.59
CA GLY A 48 10.67 12.26 -1.58
C GLY A 48 9.15 12.09 -1.61
N MET A 49 8.56 12.03 -2.80
CA MET A 49 7.12 11.87 -2.96
C MET A 49 6.76 10.49 -3.47
N ALA A 50 5.67 9.95 -2.94
CA ALA A 50 4.99 8.80 -3.51
C ALA A 50 4.03 9.24 -4.62
N THR A 51 3.85 8.39 -5.61
CA THR A 51 2.81 8.55 -6.64
C THR A 51 1.78 7.45 -6.46
N LEU A 52 0.51 7.86 -6.48
CA LEU A 52 -0.63 6.96 -6.35
C LEU A 52 -1.55 7.17 -7.53
N GLU A 53 -1.87 6.08 -8.21
CA GLU A 53 -2.78 6.03 -9.35
C GLU A 53 -3.91 5.06 -9.01
N THR A 54 -5.16 5.42 -9.31
CA THR A 54 -6.34 4.58 -9.08
C THR A 54 -7.18 4.52 -10.34
N GLU A 55 -7.54 3.31 -10.76
CA GLU A 55 -8.41 3.08 -11.90
C GLU A 55 -9.30 1.85 -11.63
N GLY A 56 -10.62 2.05 -11.64
CA GLY A 56 -11.58 0.98 -11.36
C GLY A 56 -11.36 0.34 -9.98
N ASN A 57 -11.06 -0.96 -9.97
CA ASN A 57 -10.78 -1.73 -8.76
C ASN A 57 -9.27 -1.82 -8.44
N ALA A 58 -8.41 -1.15 -9.21
CA ALA A 58 -6.96 -1.21 -9.08
C ALA A 58 -6.38 0.11 -8.57
N MET A 59 -5.28 -0.01 -7.83
CA MET A 59 -4.51 1.10 -7.30
C MET A 59 -3.02 0.75 -7.37
N ARG A 60 -2.21 1.67 -7.87
CA ARG A 60 -0.75 1.54 -7.94
C ARG A 60 -0.08 2.62 -7.11
N LEU A 61 0.70 2.22 -6.11
CA LEU A 61 1.47 3.10 -5.25
C LEU A 61 2.97 2.87 -5.51
N ARG A 62 3.70 3.93 -5.88
CA ARG A 62 5.16 3.88 -6.08
C ARG A 62 5.85 4.89 -5.19
N TYR A 63 6.87 4.44 -4.47
CA TYR A 63 7.61 5.28 -3.54
C TYR A 63 9.01 4.73 -3.28
N ARG A 64 9.84 5.55 -2.61
CA ARG A 64 11.13 5.13 -2.08
C ARG A 64 11.06 5.13 -0.57
N LEU A 65 11.55 4.07 0.06
CA LEU A 65 11.49 3.89 1.50
C LEU A 65 12.90 3.83 2.07
N LYS A 66 13.14 4.55 3.18
CA LYS A 66 14.38 4.50 3.95
C LYS A 66 14.26 3.40 5.01
N LEU A 67 14.97 2.30 4.82
CA LEU A 67 15.01 1.19 5.77
C LEU A 67 16.29 1.23 6.60
N PRO A 68 16.22 1.09 7.93
CA PRO A 68 17.42 0.87 8.74
C PRO A 68 18.05 -0.48 8.36
N TYR A 69 19.36 -0.50 8.09
CA TYR A 69 20.09 -1.72 7.74
C TYR A 69 21.54 -1.65 8.21
N LYS A 70 21.95 -2.56 9.11
CA LYS A 70 23.32 -2.70 9.62
C LYS A 70 23.98 -1.37 10.04
N GLY A 71 23.26 -0.53 10.80
CA GLY A 71 23.77 0.76 11.27
C GLY A 71 23.83 1.86 10.19
N SER A 72 23.26 1.63 9.01
CA SER A 72 23.08 2.61 7.95
C SER A 72 21.62 2.67 7.49
N THR A 73 21.33 3.49 6.48
CA THR A 73 20.01 3.60 5.86
C THR A 73 20.07 3.07 4.43
N LEU A 74 19.22 2.09 4.14
CA LEU A 74 19.03 1.50 2.83
C LEU A 74 17.80 2.11 2.17
N THR A 75 17.98 2.95 1.15
CA THR A 75 16.86 3.36 0.29
C THR A 75 16.52 2.27 -0.72
N VAL A 76 15.27 1.84 -0.73
CA VAL A 76 14.68 0.87 -1.67
C VAL A 76 13.47 1.48 -2.37
N ARG A 77 13.10 0.95 -3.54
CA ARG A 77 11.91 1.33 -4.31
C ARG A 77 10.83 0.28 -4.11
N PHE A 78 9.62 0.75 -3.88
CA PHE A 78 8.39 -0.04 -3.82
C PHE A 78 7.52 0.29 -5.04
N ASP A 79 6.93 -0.75 -5.63
CA ASP A 79 5.93 -0.68 -6.68
C ASP A 79 4.78 -1.62 -6.30
N ASP A 80 3.73 -1.03 -5.76
CA ASP A 80 2.67 -1.72 -5.04
C ASP A 80 1.39 -1.68 -5.87
N TRP A 81 0.89 -2.84 -6.25
CA TRP A 81 -0.40 -3.01 -6.91
C TRP A 81 -1.42 -3.55 -5.93
N SER A 82 -2.47 -2.79 -5.67
CA SER A 82 -3.63 -3.20 -4.91
C SER A 82 -4.82 -3.41 -5.81
N HIS A 83 -5.53 -4.52 -5.63
CA HIS A 83 -6.76 -4.84 -6.35
C HIS A 83 -7.86 -5.22 -5.37
N LEU A 84 -9.03 -4.60 -5.50
CA LEU A 84 -10.24 -5.06 -4.83
C LEU A 84 -10.76 -6.29 -5.57
N VAL A 85 -10.66 -7.45 -4.93
CA VAL A 85 -10.99 -8.77 -5.53
C VAL A 85 -12.37 -9.28 -5.13
N ALA A 86 -12.89 -8.76 -4.03
CA ALA A 86 -14.28 -8.93 -3.61
C ALA A 86 -14.67 -7.71 -2.76
N ASP A 87 -15.96 -7.55 -2.46
CA ASP A 87 -16.40 -6.51 -1.55
C ASP A 87 -15.62 -6.60 -0.23
N GLY A 88 -14.99 -5.47 0.14
CA GLY A 88 -14.04 -5.26 1.24
C GLY A 88 -12.89 -6.28 1.41
N VAL A 89 -12.52 -7.00 0.34
CA VAL A 89 -11.29 -7.79 0.28
C VAL A 89 -10.39 -7.24 -0.82
N ALA A 90 -9.22 -6.74 -0.44
CA ALA A 90 -8.20 -6.28 -1.37
C ALA A 90 -6.92 -7.10 -1.24
N ILE A 91 -6.27 -7.37 -2.36
CA ILE A 91 -4.94 -7.97 -2.41
C ILE A 91 -3.96 -6.90 -2.86
N ASN A 92 -2.89 -6.71 -2.09
CA ASN A 92 -1.77 -5.86 -2.43
C ASN A 92 -0.53 -6.71 -2.70
N ARG A 93 0.18 -6.38 -3.78
CA ARG A 93 1.44 -7.01 -4.18
C ARG A 93 2.46 -5.89 -4.38
N ALA A 94 3.49 -5.91 -3.54
CA ALA A 94 4.57 -4.93 -3.53
C ALA A 94 5.87 -5.55 -4.03
N ASP A 95 6.40 -5.05 -5.14
CA ASP A 95 7.71 -5.43 -5.66
C ASP A 95 8.78 -4.45 -5.14
N VAL A 96 9.81 -4.99 -4.48
CA VAL A 96 10.88 -4.21 -3.85
C VAL A 96 12.15 -4.29 -4.68
N SER A 97 12.78 -3.16 -4.96
CA SER A 97 14.02 -3.10 -5.74
C SER A 97 15.03 -2.09 -5.23
N LYS A 98 16.32 -2.30 -5.54
CA LYS A 98 17.39 -1.35 -5.27
C LYS A 98 18.36 -1.29 -6.44
N PHE A 99 18.69 -0.08 -6.90
CA PHE A 99 19.54 0.14 -8.08
C PHE A 99 19.13 -0.64 -9.34
N GLY A 100 17.85 -1.04 -9.45
CA GLY A 100 17.30 -1.81 -10.57
C GLY A 100 17.27 -3.32 -10.32
N LEU A 101 17.91 -3.79 -9.25
CA LEU A 101 17.90 -5.18 -8.83
C LEU A 101 16.67 -5.47 -7.98
N HIS A 102 15.93 -6.52 -8.31
CA HIS A 102 14.80 -7.00 -7.52
C HIS A 102 15.31 -7.64 -6.22
N LEU A 103 14.79 -7.16 -5.09
CA LEU A 103 15.16 -7.65 -3.76
C LEU A 103 14.16 -8.67 -3.22
N GLY A 104 12.90 -8.57 -3.66
CA GLY A 104 11.84 -9.47 -3.22
C GLY A 104 10.47 -8.86 -3.42
N ARG A 105 9.47 -9.59 -2.93
CA ARG A 105 8.06 -9.26 -3.09
C ARG A 105 7.31 -9.50 -1.78
N VAL A 106 6.43 -8.57 -1.45
CA VAL A 106 5.49 -8.70 -0.34
C VAL A 106 4.09 -8.85 -0.91
N THR A 107 3.27 -9.71 -0.32
CA THR A 107 1.85 -9.85 -0.66
C THR A 107 1.04 -9.72 0.61
N LEU A 108 0.08 -8.79 0.61
CA LEU A 108 -0.79 -8.49 1.73
C LEU A 108 -2.24 -8.69 1.29
N THR A 109 -3.06 -9.22 2.20
CA THR A 109 -4.51 -9.27 2.03
C THR A 109 -5.15 -8.36 3.07
N PHE A 110 -5.91 -7.39 2.59
CA PHE A 110 -6.71 -6.50 3.42
C PHE A 110 -8.15 -7.00 3.44
N ILE A 111 -8.67 -7.21 4.65
CA ILE A 111 -10.07 -7.60 4.87
C ILE A 111 -10.70 -6.53 5.73
N LYS A 112 -11.81 -5.95 5.26
CA LYS A 112 -12.59 -4.98 6.02
C LYS A 112 -13.19 -5.67 7.25
N PRO A 113 -12.96 -5.16 8.48
CA PRO A 113 -13.55 -5.73 9.68
C PRO A 113 -15.08 -5.81 9.59
N GLY A 114 -15.66 -6.91 10.07
CA GLY A 114 -17.11 -7.12 10.10
C GLY A 114 -17.72 -7.61 8.79
N GLN A 115 -16.94 -7.85 7.73
CA GLN A 115 -17.44 -8.55 6.56
C GLN A 115 -17.37 -10.07 6.73
N PRO A 116 -18.41 -10.81 6.30
CA PRO A 116 -18.32 -12.26 6.20
C PRO A 116 -17.22 -12.64 5.22
N ALA A 117 -16.49 -13.71 5.51
CA ALA A 117 -15.45 -14.22 4.63
C ALA A 117 -15.99 -14.36 3.19
N PRO A 118 -15.24 -13.94 2.16
CA PRO A 118 -15.71 -13.99 0.79
C PRO A 118 -16.08 -15.43 0.42
N LYS A 119 -17.28 -15.62 -0.14
CA LYS A 119 -17.69 -16.91 -0.68
C LYS A 119 -16.87 -17.21 -1.93
N ALA A 120 -16.44 -18.46 -2.10
CA ALA A 120 -15.55 -18.88 -3.19
C ALA A 120 -16.11 -18.60 -4.60
N GLU A 121 -17.45 -18.49 -4.76
CA GLU A 121 -18.06 -18.12 -6.04
C GLU A 121 -17.76 -16.68 -6.50
N ALA A 122 -17.53 -15.75 -5.57
CA ALA A 122 -17.27 -14.33 -5.90
C ALA A 122 -15.90 -14.11 -6.55
N LEU A 123 -14.93 -14.98 -6.29
CA LEU A 123 -13.56 -14.87 -6.81
C LEU A 123 -13.44 -15.32 -8.28
N LYS A 124 -14.43 -16.04 -8.82
CA LYS A 124 -14.42 -16.52 -10.20
C LYS A 124 -14.69 -15.42 -11.23
N GLY A 125 -15.31 -14.31 -10.83
CA GLY A 125 -15.58 -13.16 -11.70
C GLY A 125 -14.47 -12.09 -11.71
N ALA A 126 -13.50 -12.18 -10.81
CA ALA A 126 -12.44 -11.18 -10.63
C ALA A 126 -11.24 -11.35 -11.58
N PHE A 127 -11.20 -12.46 -12.34
CA PHE A 127 -10.20 -12.76 -13.35
C PHE A 127 -10.91 -13.00 -14.68
N LYS A 128 -11.15 -11.93 -15.44
CA LYS A 128 -11.58 -12.02 -16.84
C LYS A 128 -10.76 -11.06 -17.68
#